data_AF-A0A920HRS7-F1
#
_entry.id   AF-A0A920HRS7-F1
#
_cell.length_a   1.000
_cell.length_b   1.000
_cell.length_c   1.000
_cell.angle_alpha   90.00
_cell.angle_beta   90.00
_cell.angle_gamma   90.00
#
_symmetry.space_group_name_H-M   'P 1'
#
loop_
_entity.id
_entity.type
_entity.pdbx_description
1 polymer ?
#
loop_
_entity_poly.entity_id
_entity_poly.type
_entity_poly.pdbx_seq_one_letter_code
_entity_poly.pdbx_strand_id
1 'polypeptide(L)'
;MVANGELSAPIVIGRDHLDSGSVASPNRETEAMRDGSDAVSDWPLLNALLNTASGATWVSLHHGGGVGMGYSQHSGMVICCDGTGKSFTEN
;
A
#
# COMPACT_ATOMS: atom_id res chain seq x y z
N MET A 1 -6.48 14.91 17.29
CA MET A 1 -5.41 14.25 18.06
C MET A 1 -4.05 14.93 17.87
N VAL A 2 -3.41 14.86 16.70
CA VAL A 2 -2.11 15.56 16.50
C VAL A 2 -2.29 17.09 16.42
N ALA A 3 -3.21 17.57 15.58
CA ALA A 3 -3.44 19.01 15.38
C ALA A 3 -3.88 19.78 16.65
N ASN A 4 -4.57 19.11 17.58
CA ASN A 4 -5.03 19.69 18.84
C ASN A 4 -4.13 19.34 20.04
N GLY A 5 -2.97 18.72 19.81
CA GLY A 5 -1.96 18.44 20.85
C GLY A 5 -2.30 17.30 21.82
N GLU A 6 -3.36 16.53 21.58
CA GLU A 6 -3.66 15.31 22.36
C GLU A 6 -2.58 14.24 22.16
N LEU A 7 -2.04 14.14 20.94
CA LEU A 7 -0.83 13.37 20.64
C LEU A 7 0.36 14.34 20.55
N SER A 8 1.44 14.02 21.25
CA SER A 8 2.62 14.89 21.39
C SER A 8 3.51 14.97 20.14
N ALA A 9 3.27 14.11 19.14
CA ALA A 9 4.07 14.02 17.93
C ALA A 9 3.23 13.53 16.74
N PRO A 10 3.70 13.76 15.50
CA PRO A 10 3.12 13.12 14.30
C PRO A 10 3.06 11.60 14.42
N ILE A 11 2.07 11.01 13.75
CA ILE A 11 1.91 9.56 13.66
C ILE A 11 2.00 9.11 12.21
N VAL A 12 2.53 7.91 12.00
CA VAL A 12 2.55 7.27 10.68
C VAL A 12 1.49 6.19 10.65
N ILE A 13 0.70 6.16 9.57
CA ILE A 13 -0.29 5.13 9.29
C ILE A 13 0.20 4.38 8.06
N GLY A 14 0.43 3.08 8.24
CA GLY A 14 0.86 2.19 7.17
C GLY A 14 0.19 0.84 7.29
N ARG A 15 0.64 -0.09 6.46
CA ARG A 15 0.23 -1.49 6.46
C ARG A 15 1.37 -2.37 5.96
N ASP A 16 1.24 -3.69 6.15
CA ASP A 16 2.03 -4.63 5.37
C ASP A 16 1.63 -4.57 3.89
N HIS A 17 2.46 -5.14 3.02
CA HIS A 17 2.18 -5.32 1.61
C HIS A 17 1.13 -6.41 1.36
N LEU A 18 0.87 -7.28 2.34
CA LEU A 18 -0.26 -8.20 2.37
C LEU A 18 -1.53 -7.43 2.74
N ASP A 19 -2.27 -6.99 1.73
CA ASP A 19 -3.59 -6.35 1.86
C ASP A 19 -4.39 -6.59 0.57
N SER A 20 -5.71 -6.43 0.66
CA SER A 20 -6.73 -6.80 -0.32
C SER A 20 -6.43 -6.41 -1.77
N GLY A 21 -5.75 -5.29 -2.01
CA GLY A 21 -5.47 -4.77 -3.35
C GLY A 21 -3.99 -4.50 -3.62
N SER A 22 -3.08 -4.96 -2.76
CA SER A 22 -1.67 -4.56 -2.83
C SER A 22 -0.69 -5.70 -3.12
N VAL A 23 -1.18 -6.88 -3.48
CA VAL A 23 -0.33 -8.05 -3.76
C VAL A 23 -0.91 -8.95 -4.83
N ALA A 24 -0.05 -9.43 -5.72
CA ALA A 24 -0.26 -10.60 -6.56
C ALA A 24 0.77 -11.66 -6.16
N SER A 25 0.30 -12.83 -5.73
CA SER A 25 1.08 -13.89 -5.10
C SER A 25 0.33 -15.24 -5.23
N PRO A 26 0.48 -15.95 -6.36
CA PRO A 26 -0.34 -17.12 -6.70
C PRO A 26 -0.23 -18.32 -5.75
N ASN A 27 0.81 -18.36 -4.92
CA ASN A 27 1.04 -19.43 -3.94
C ASN A 27 0.67 -18.99 -2.51
N ARG A 28 -0.04 -17.86 -2.37
CA ARG A 28 -0.44 -17.31 -1.07
C ARG A 28 -1.68 -16.41 -1.20
N GLU A 29 -1.53 -15.10 -1.34
CA GLU A 29 -2.65 -14.15 -1.23
C GLU A 29 -3.66 -14.19 -2.37
N THR A 30 -3.21 -14.50 -3.58
CA THR A 30 -4.08 -14.60 -4.76
C THR A 30 -4.22 -16.04 -5.24
N GLU A 31 -3.96 -17.01 -4.36
CA GLU A 31 -4.10 -18.43 -4.66
C GLU A 31 -5.57 -18.78 -4.92
N ALA A 32 -5.83 -19.45 -6.05
CA ALA A 32 -7.13 -19.98 -6.45
C ALA A 32 -8.23 -18.90 -6.48
N MET A 33 -7.92 -17.74 -7.07
CA MET A 33 -8.93 -16.74 -7.36
C MET A 33 -10.02 -17.38 -8.23
N ARG A 34 -11.28 -17.09 -7.92
CA ARG A 34 -12.43 -17.77 -8.53
C ARG A 34 -12.46 -17.68 -10.06
N ASP A 35 -11.88 -16.64 -10.62
CA ASP A 35 -11.78 -16.36 -12.05
C ASP A 35 -10.43 -16.77 -12.67
N GLY A 36 -9.54 -17.38 -11.90
CA GLY A 36 -8.20 -17.80 -12.33
C GLY A 36 -7.21 -16.64 -12.54
N SER A 37 -7.49 -15.47 -11.96
CA SER A 37 -6.66 -14.26 -12.10
C SER A 37 -5.42 -14.24 -11.18
N ASP A 38 -5.06 -15.37 -10.57
CA ASP A 38 -4.04 -15.51 -9.52
C ASP A 38 -2.74 -14.76 -9.81
N ALA A 39 -2.24 -14.83 -11.04
CA ALA A 39 -0.96 -14.28 -11.46
C ALA A 39 -1.02 -12.86 -12.06
N VAL A 40 -2.20 -12.22 -12.11
CA VAL A 40 -2.35 -10.87 -12.67
C VAL A 40 -1.71 -9.84 -11.72
N SER A 41 -0.55 -9.31 -12.09
CA SER A 41 0.22 -8.38 -11.27
C SER A 41 -0.03 -6.89 -11.55
N ASP A 42 -1.00 -6.56 -12.40
CA ASP A 42 -1.36 -5.16 -12.67
C ASP A 42 -1.87 -4.44 -11.41
N TRP A 43 -2.60 -5.15 -10.55
CA TRP A 43 -3.24 -4.61 -9.35
C TRP A 43 -2.27 -3.99 -8.33
N PRO A 44 -1.20 -4.68 -7.86
CA PRO A 44 -0.22 -4.06 -6.97
C PRO A 44 0.52 -2.87 -7.59
N LEU A 45 0.74 -2.87 -8.92
CA LEU A 45 1.33 -1.73 -9.64
C LEU A 45 0.37 -0.54 -9.63
N LEU A 46 -0.91 -0.75 -9.96
CA LEU A 46 -1.95 0.28 -9.90
C LEU A 46 -2.16 0.79 -8.48
N ASN A 47 -2.08 -0.08 -7.47
CA ASN A 47 -2.16 0.32 -6.07
C ASN A 47 -1.03 1.29 -5.69
N ALA A 48 0.21 1.02 -6.13
CA ALA A 48 1.31 1.95 -5.91
C ALA A 48 1.14 3.27 -6.65
N LEU A 49 0.76 3.22 -7.93
CA LEU A 49 0.51 4.43 -8.73
C LEU A 49 -0.60 5.28 -8.13
N LEU A 50 -1.70 4.66 -7.69
CA LEU A 50 -2.81 5.34 -7.06
C LEU A 50 -2.40 5.96 -5.73
N ASN A 51 -1.71 5.23 -4.85
CA ASN A 51 -1.23 5.79 -3.58
C ASN A 51 -0.24 6.95 -3.78
N THR A 52 0.57 6.90 -4.85
CA THR A 52 1.47 7.99 -5.22
C THR A 52 0.66 9.21 -5.64
N ALA A 53 -0.31 9.03 -6.54
CA ALA A 53 -1.19 10.10 -7.00
C ALA A 53 -2.09 10.67 -5.89
N SER A 54 -2.48 9.85 -4.92
CA SER A 54 -3.30 10.23 -3.77
C SER A 54 -2.51 10.90 -2.64
N GLY A 55 -1.19 11.02 -2.74
CA GLY A 55 -0.38 11.78 -1.78
C GLY A 55 0.04 11.00 -0.54
N ALA A 56 0.24 9.68 -0.64
CA ALA A 56 0.95 8.95 0.40
C ALA A 56 2.34 9.58 0.65
N THR A 57 2.81 9.55 1.91
CA THR A 57 4.13 10.13 2.25
C THR A 57 5.27 9.32 1.64
N TRP A 58 5.12 7.99 1.59
CA TRP A 58 5.95 7.16 0.73
C TRP A 58 5.18 5.94 0.22
N VAL A 59 5.62 5.48 -0.95
CA VAL A 59 5.11 4.29 -1.63
C VAL A 59 6.29 3.42 -2.02
N SER A 60 6.10 2.11 -1.94
CA SER A 60 7.10 1.12 -2.35
C SER A 60 6.47 0.09 -3.29
N LEU A 61 7.27 -0.39 -4.25
CA LEU A 61 6.94 -1.52 -5.11
C LEU A 61 8.06 -2.55 -4.98
N HIS A 62 7.72 -3.74 -4.50
CA HIS A 62 8.69 -4.81 -4.21
C HIS A 62 8.33 -6.11 -4.92
N HIS A 63 9.33 -6.97 -5.03
CA HIS A 63 9.25 -8.28 -5.65
C HIS A 63 9.69 -9.38 -4.66
N GLY A 64 8.96 -10.49 -4.64
CA GLY A 64 9.35 -11.73 -3.99
C GLY A 64 9.25 -11.73 -2.45
N GLY A 65 8.58 -10.76 -1.85
CA GLY A 65 8.32 -10.75 -0.41
C GLY A 65 7.46 -11.95 -0.01
N GLY A 66 7.83 -12.59 1.09
CA GLY A 66 7.11 -13.73 1.66
C GLY A 66 7.38 -15.06 0.96
N VAL A 67 7.19 -15.14 -0.36
CA VAL A 67 7.22 -16.37 -1.15
C VAL A 67 8.50 -16.52 -2.02
N GLY A 68 9.40 -15.55 -1.97
CA GLY A 68 10.70 -15.61 -2.66
C GLY A 68 10.67 -15.08 -4.09
N MET A 69 11.87 -14.99 -4.68
CA MET A 69 12.06 -14.44 -6.04
C MET A 69 11.23 -15.21 -7.07
N GLY A 70 10.55 -14.48 -7.95
CA GLY A 70 9.69 -14.99 -9.01
C GLY A 70 8.22 -15.17 -8.62
N TYR A 71 7.87 -15.12 -7.33
CA TYR A 71 6.56 -15.60 -6.87
C TYR A 71 5.57 -14.53 -6.38
N SER A 72 6.01 -13.28 -6.21
CA SER A 72 5.09 -12.20 -5.83
C SER A 72 5.52 -10.82 -6.34
N GLN A 73 4.54 -9.95 -6.55
CA GLN A 73 4.70 -8.51 -6.76
C GLN A 73 3.73 -7.79 -5.84
N HIS A 74 4.18 -6.79 -5.10
CA HIS A 74 3.36 -6.15 -4.08
C HIS A 74 3.78 -4.72 -3.75
N SER A 75 2.83 -3.91 -3.29
CA SER A 75 3.01 -2.49 -2.99
C SER A 75 2.77 -2.16 -1.51
N GLY A 76 3.55 -1.22 -1.01
CA GLY A 76 3.42 -0.66 0.34
C GLY A 76 3.05 0.82 0.25
N MET A 77 2.34 1.30 1.26
CA MET A 77 2.07 2.73 1.41
C MET A 77 2.15 3.11 2.88
N VAL A 78 2.61 4.32 3.14
CA VAL A 78 2.49 4.94 4.46
C VAL A 78 2.17 6.41 4.28
N ILE A 79 1.36 6.95 5.19
CA ILE A 79 1.03 8.36 5.28
C ILE A 79 1.36 8.90 6.68
N CYS A 80 1.98 10.08 6.73
CA CYS A 80 2.26 10.82 7.95
C CYS A 80 1.11 11.78 8.26
N CYS A 81 0.52 11.64 9.44
CA CYS A 81 -0.45 12.58 9.98
C CYS A 81 0.28 13.53 10.94
N ASP A 82 0.74 14.66 10.41
CA ASP A 82 1.52 15.67 11.15
C ASP A 82 0.69 16.77 11.83
N GLY A 83 -0.64 16.76 11.63
CA GLY A 83 -1.56 17.71 12.22
C GLY A 83 -1.72 19.01 11.42
N THR A 84 -1.13 19.11 10.22
CA THR A 84 -1.36 20.26 9.33
C THR A 84 -2.76 20.22 8.72
N GLY A 85 -3.38 21.39 8.55
CA GLY A 85 -4.73 21.54 7.96
C GLY A 85 -4.76 21.46 6.43
N LYS A 86 -3.69 21.00 5.77
CA LYS A 86 -3.67 20.83 4.32
C LYS A 86 -4.61 19.69 3.96
N SER A 87 -5.70 19.99 3.24
CA SER A 87 -6.50 18.95 2.61
C SER A 87 -5.80 18.54 1.30
N PHE A 88 -5.55 17.24 1.12
CA PHE A 88 -4.91 16.72 -0.10
C PHE A 88 -5.81 16.76 -1.35
N THR A 89 -7.03 17.29 -1.23
CA THR A 89 -7.95 17.51 -2.35
C THR A 89 -7.70 18.81 -3.12
N GLU A 90 -6.75 19.63 -2.69
CA GLU A 90 -6.30 20.83 -3.44
C GLU A 90 -5.02 20.52 -4.22
N ASN A 91 -5.17 19.86 -5.37
CA ASN A 91 -4.25 19.97 -6.51
C ASN A 91 -4.98 20.68 -7.65
#